data_AF-A0A962UZR5-F1
#
_entry.id   AF-A0A962UZR5-F1
#
_cell.length_a   1.000
_cell.length_b   1.000
_cell.length_c   1.000
_cell.angle_alpha   90.00
_cell.angle_beta   90.00
_cell.angle_gamma   90.00
#
_symmetry.space_group_name_H-M   'P 1'
#
loop_
_entity.id
_entity.type
_entity.pdbx_description
1 polymer ?
#
loop_
_entity_poly.entity_id
_entity_poly.type
_entity_poly.pdbx_seq_one_letter_code
_entity_poly.pdbx_strand_id
1 'polypeptide(L)'
;ELARRAALIERARQLAELEDVHAAIEEIKQLQVDWKPRVLAARRREQRLWKEFRAACDAVFARRQAAQEAQQVERESNLAQREAAVAAIQELAALHGTELMQAQAQYQQLREQWEHTGPVPRNAQAANERAYKAACAAFEQALQQQRQREENAQLEALGQRAQICQQLEALLTAPAAEVSAALEAACSAWQQLPPVKPALSKQIEARFAQLCEALQADSEEARQALVQSLQAQQAQKRQLCLRMEIAARLESPPEFAQERMQYQVARLSQSLTERSARPTAENSTAEAQAAAEEWFLTGALGDEQAQALEQRFNKAYETVFGAS
;
A
#
# COMPACT_ATOMS: atom_id res chain seq x y z
N GLU A 1 -16.58 -23.32 69.94
CA GLU A 1 -15.23 -23.09 69.35
C GLU A 1 -14.81 -24.16 68.35
N LEU A 2 -14.75 -25.44 68.71
CA LEU A 2 -14.28 -26.51 67.80
C LEU A 2 -15.13 -26.64 66.52
N ALA A 3 -16.47 -26.59 66.66
CA ALA A 3 -17.39 -26.63 65.51
C ALA A 3 -17.20 -25.41 64.57
N ARG A 4 -16.95 -24.21 65.12
CA ARG A 4 -16.64 -23.00 64.34
C ARG A 4 -15.38 -23.20 63.50
N ARG A 5 -14.31 -23.72 64.11
CA ARG A 5 -13.03 -23.97 63.41
C ARG A 5 -13.14 -25.06 62.35
N ALA A 6 -13.90 -26.12 62.63
CA ALA A 6 -14.20 -27.15 61.62
C ALA A 6 -14.98 -26.55 60.43
N ALA A 7 -15.95 -25.66 60.68
CA ALA A 7 -16.67 -24.96 59.61
C ALA A 7 -15.76 -24.03 58.79
N LEU A 8 -14.81 -23.32 59.42
CA LEU A 8 -13.82 -22.51 58.71
C LEU A 8 -12.91 -23.34 57.80
N ILE A 9 -12.49 -24.53 58.25
CA ILE A 9 -11.70 -25.48 57.44
C ILE A 9 -12.50 -25.96 56.23
N GLU A 10 -13.76 -26.35 56.44
CA GLU A 10 -14.60 -26.85 55.37
C GLU A 10 -14.88 -25.75 54.33
N ARG A 11 -15.10 -24.52 54.79
CA ARG A 11 -15.24 -23.38 53.88
C ARG A 11 -13.96 -23.12 53.09
N ALA A 12 -12.79 -23.17 53.73
CA ALA A 12 -11.50 -23.03 53.04
C ALA A 12 -11.28 -24.14 51.99
N ARG A 13 -11.75 -25.37 52.24
CA ARG A 13 -11.72 -26.46 51.24
C ARG A 13 -12.64 -26.20 50.06
N GLN A 14 -13.86 -25.71 50.30
CA GLN A 14 -14.79 -25.33 49.22
C GLN A 14 -14.21 -24.21 48.34
N LEU A 15 -13.49 -23.26 48.95
CA LEU A 15 -12.82 -22.19 48.22
C LEU A 15 -11.67 -22.67 47.34
N ALA A 16 -11.06 -23.80 47.66
CA ALA A 16 -10.05 -24.42 46.80
C ALA A 16 -10.62 -24.94 45.48
N GLU A 17 -11.93 -25.24 45.44
CA GLU A 17 -12.65 -25.74 44.25
C GLU A 17 -13.35 -24.62 43.45
N LEU A 18 -13.47 -23.41 44.01
CA LEU A 18 -14.17 -22.28 43.36
C LEU A 18 -13.43 -21.82 42.09
N GLU A 19 -14.13 -21.60 40.98
CA GLU A 19 -13.50 -21.15 39.71
C GLU A 19 -12.84 -19.78 39.82
N ASP A 20 -13.49 -18.84 40.52
CA ASP A 20 -12.96 -17.50 40.75
C ASP A 20 -11.88 -17.49 41.84
N VAL A 21 -10.65 -17.71 41.40
CA VAL A 21 -9.47 -17.70 42.28
C VAL A 21 -9.28 -16.36 43.01
N HIS A 22 -9.73 -15.23 42.45
CA HIS A 22 -9.62 -13.94 43.12
C HIS A 22 -10.59 -13.84 44.30
N ALA A 23 -11.86 -14.16 44.07
CA ALA A 23 -12.87 -14.20 45.13
C ALA A 23 -12.49 -15.22 46.23
N ALA A 24 -11.96 -16.38 45.84
CA ALA A 24 -11.50 -17.39 46.79
C ALA A 24 -10.38 -16.89 47.70
N ILE A 25 -9.45 -16.09 47.17
CA ILE A 25 -8.34 -15.51 47.95
C ILE A 25 -8.83 -14.44 48.92
N GLU A 26 -9.74 -13.55 48.50
CA GLU A 26 -10.31 -12.55 49.41
C GLU A 26 -11.09 -13.20 50.55
N GLU A 27 -11.84 -14.27 50.26
CA GLU A 27 -12.55 -15.01 51.29
C GLU A 27 -11.61 -15.81 52.21
N ILE A 28 -10.54 -16.43 51.69
CA ILE A 28 -9.50 -17.07 52.52
C ILE A 28 -8.85 -16.07 53.48
N LYS A 29 -8.58 -14.84 53.04
CA LYS A 29 -8.05 -13.78 53.93
C LYS A 29 -9.02 -13.47 55.07
N GLN A 30 -10.32 -13.41 54.79
CA GLN A 30 -11.35 -13.22 55.83
C GLN A 30 -11.39 -14.41 56.80
N LEU A 31 -11.35 -15.65 56.28
CA LEU A 31 -11.31 -16.85 57.12
C LEU A 31 -10.07 -16.88 58.03
N GLN A 32 -8.92 -16.38 57.55
CA GLN A 32 -7.70 -16.25 58.37
C GLN A 32 -7.86 -15.22 59.50
N VAL A 33 -8.58 -14.12 59.25
CA VAL A 33 -8.95 -13.14 60.30
C VAL A 33 -9.91 -13.76 61.32
N ASP A 34 -10.91 -14.51 60.84
CA ASP A 34 -11.93 -15.19 61.65
C ASP A 34 -11.39 -16.38 62.45
N TRP A 35 -10.22 -16.90 62.11
CA TRP A 35 -9.57 -18.00 62.82
C TRP A 35 -9.13 -17.62 64.24
N LYS A 36 -8.98 -16.32 64.56
CA LYS A 36 -8.47 -15.84 65.86
C LYS A 36 -9.17 -16.54 67.06
N PRO A 37 -8.42 -17.01 68.08
CA PRO A 37 -8.99 -17.73 69.20
C PRO A 37 -9.97 -16.85 69.99
N ARG A 38 -11.19 -17.35 70.23
CA ARG A 38 -12.16 -16.66 71.11
C ARG A 38 -12.21 -17.25 72.53
N VAL A 39 -11.77 -18.50 72.70
CA VAL A 39 -11.77 -19.24 73.98
C VAL A 39 -10.57 -20.20 74.02
N LEU A 40 -9.96 -20.40 75.18
CA LEU A 40 -8.90 -21.39 75.42
C LEU A 40 -9.42 -22.82 75.17
N ALA A 41 -8.77 -23.56 74.26
CA ALA A 41 -9.10 -24.95 73.95
C ALA A 41 -7.91 -25.87 74.27
N ALA A 42 -8.15 -27.20 74.26
CA ALA A 42 -7.09 -28.18 74.47
C ALA A 42 -6.01 -28.08 73.36
N ARG A 43 -4.78 -27.70 73.76
CA ARG A 43 -3.64 -27.38 72.87
C ARG A 43 -3.42 -28.38 71.72
N ARG A 44 -3.53 -29.69 71.98
CA ARG A 44 -3.33 -30.72 70.95
C ARG A 44 -4.39 -30.69 69.83
N ARG A 45 -5.68 -30.49 70.19
CA ARG A 45 -6.78 -30.44 69.21
C ARG A 45 -6.75 -29.15 68.40
N GLU A 46 -6.39 -28.05 69.04
CA GLU A 46 -6.18 -26.75 68.39
C GLU A 46 -5.05 -26.80 67.35
N GLN A 47 -3.91 -27.41 67.70
CA GLN A 47 -2.80 -27.59 66.77
C GLN A 47 -3.19 -28.42 65.54
N ARG A 48 -4.00 -29.48 65.72
CA ARG A 48 -4.49 -30.29 64.61
C ARG A 48 -5.38 -29.48 63.66
N LEU A 49 -6.39 -28.81 64.20
CA LEU A 49 -7.31 -27.99 63.40
C LEU A 49 -6.58 -26.84 62.69
N TRP A 50 -5.57 -26.24 63.32
CA TRP A 50 -4.75 -25.22 62.68
C TRP A 50 -3.95 -25.77 61.49
N LYS A 51 -3.36 -26.97 61.61
CA LYS A 51 -2.66 -27.61 60.50
C LYS A 51 -3.61 -27.88 59.32
N GLU A 52 -4.81 -28.38 59.60
CA GLU A 52 -5.83 -28.64 58.58
C GLU A 52 -6.30 -27.35 57.89
N PHE A 53 -6.53 -26.27 58.67
CA PHE A 53 -6.92 -24.97 58.14
C PHE A 53 -5.81 -24.32 57.29
N ARG A 54 -4.57 -24.36 57.76
CA ARG A 54 -3.41 -23.84 57.04
C ARG A 54 -3.22 -24.59 55.72
N ALA A 55 -3.31 -25.92 55.73
CA ALA A 55 -3.20 -26.71 54.50
C ALA A 55 -4.29 -26.35 53.47
N ALA A 56 -5.53 -26.11 53.92
CA ALA A 56 -6.61 -25.66 53.04
C ALA A 56 -6.34 -24.25 52.47
N CYS A 57 -5.83 -23.32 53.28
CA CYS A 57 -5.42 -21.99 52.80
C CYS A 57 -4.27 -22.07 51.79
N ASP A 58 -3.23 -22.85 52.10
CA ASP A 58 -2.04 -23.02 51.26
C ASP A 58 -2.43 -23.58 49.87
N ALA A 59 -3.44 -24.48 49.81
CA ALA A 59 -3.96 -25.00 48.55
C ALA A 59 -4.57 -23.90 47.65
N VAL A 60 -5.33 -22.95 48.21
CA VAL A 60 -5.92 -21.83 47.44
C VAL A 60 -4.83 -20.89 46.91
N PHE A 61 -3.82 -20.56 47.74
CA PHE A 61 -2.70 -19.73 47.31
C PHE A 61 -1.84 -20.41 46.24
N ALA A 62 -1.59 -21.72 46.37
CA ALA A 62 -0.87 -22.50 45.37
C ALA A 62 -1.62 -22.51 44.02
N ARG A 63 -2.95 -22.66 44.03
CA ARG A 63 -3.77 -22.57 42.82
C ARG A 63 -3.68 -21.19 42.16
N ARG A 64 -3.71 -20.11 42.93
CA ARG A 64 -3.50 -18.75 42.40
C ARG A 64 -2.14 -18.59 41.75
N GLN A 65 -1.09 -19.07 42.42
CA GLN A 65 0.26 -18.99 41.87
C GLN A 65 0.35 -19.76 40.55
N ALA A 66 -0.17 -20.99 40.49
CA ALA A 66 -0.20 -21.79 39.27
C ALA A 66 -0.98 -21.10 38.13
N ALA A 67 -2.12 -20.45 38.43
CA ALA A 67 -2.86 -19.69 37.43
C ALA A 67 -2.10 -18.45 36.92
N GLN A 68 -1.37 -17.75 37.80
CA GLN A 68 -0.52 -16.62 37.42
C GLN A 68 0.67 -17.06 36.57
N GLU A 69 1.31 -18.17 36.93
CA GLU A 69 2.40 -18.78 36.16
C GLU A 69 1.91 -19.23 34.78
N ALA A 70 0.76 -19.90 34.69
CA ALA A 70 0.15 -20.29 33.42
C ALA A 70 -0.16 -19.08 32.52
N GLN A 71 -0.73 -18.01 33.09
CA GLN A 71 -0.99 -16.78 32.34
C GLN A 71 0.30 -16.09 31.88
N GLN A 72 1.37 -16.15 32.68
CA GLN A 72 2.66 -15.59 32.29
C GLN A 72 3.27 -16.37 31.12
N VAL A 73 3.22 -17.71 31.17
CA VAL A 73 3.67 -18.58 30.08
C VAL A 73 2.87 -18.34 28.80
N GLU A 74 1.54 -18.20 28.91
CA GLU A 74 0.68 -17.86 27.77
C GLU A 74 1.07 -16.51 27.15
N ARG A 75 1.28 -15.48 27.97
CA ARG A 75 1.71 -14.16 27.50
C ARG A 75 3.08 -14.22 26.82
N GLU A 76 4.03 -14.97 27.35
CA GLU A 76 5.35 -15.17 26.74
C GLU A 76 5.25 -15.89 25.39
N SER A 77 4.40 -16.92 25.29
CA SER A 77 4.09 -17.59 24.02
C SER A 77 3.46 -16.63 23.00
N ASN A 78 2.50 -15.81 23.42
CA ASN A 78 1.89 -14.78 22.57
C ASN A 78 2.92 -13.75 22.10
N LEU A 79 3.85 -13.36 22.98
CA LEU A 79 4.93 -12.43 22.61
C LEU A 79 5.82 -13.03 21.52
N ALA A 80 6.26 -14.29 21.69
CA ALA A 80 7.08 -14.97 20.70
C ALA A 80 6.38 -15.11 19.34
N GLN A 81 5.07 -15.42 19.33
CA GLN A 81 4.27 -15.48 18.10
C GLN A 81 4.19 -14.10 17.42
N ARG A 82 3.96 -13.04 18.19
CA ARG A 82 3.94 -11.67 17.67
C ARG A 82 5.29 -11.23 17.12
N GLU A 83 6.38 -11.56 17.81
CA GLU A 83 7.74 -11.27 17.34
C GLU A 83 8.06 -12.02 16.04
N ALA A 84 7.65 -13.28 15.92
CA ALA A 84 7.79 -14.04 14.68
C ALA A 84 6.99 -13.43 13.52
N ALA A 85 5.76 -12.96 13.77
CA ALA A 85 4.97 -12.26 12.76
C ALA A 85 5.64 -10.96 12.30
N VAL A 86 6.21 -10.19 13.23
CA VAL A 86 6.97 -8.97 12.89
C VAL A 86 8.18 -9.29 12.03
N ALA A 87 8.97 -10.31 12.40
CA ALA A 87 10.13 -10.74 11.62
C ALA A 87 9.73 -11.18 10.20
N ALA A 88 8.65 -11.98 10.08
CA ALA A 88 8.14 -12.39 8.78
C ALA A 88 7.69 -11.20 7.91
N ILE A 89 6.99 -10.20 8.48
CA ILE A 89 6.62 -8.98 7.73
C ILE A 89 7.86 -8.22 7.26
N GLN A 90 8.92 -8.15 8.09
CA GLN A 90 10.19 -7.52 7.70
C GLN A 90 10.87 -8.25 6.55
N GLU A 91 10.86 -9.59 6.55
CA GLU A 91 11.37 -10.40 5.44
C GLU A 91 10.57 -10.13 4.15
N LEU A 92 9.24 -10.05 4.24
CA LEU A 92 8.40 -9.70 3.10
C LEU A 92 8.69 -8.29 2.57
N ALA A 93 8.97 -7.33 3.45
CA ALA A 93 9.31 -5.95 3.08
C ALA A 93 10.68 -5.85 2.37
N ALA A 94 11.55 -6.84 2.53
CA ALA A 94 12.85 -6.90 1.86
C ALA A 94 12.76 -7.52 0.44
N LEU A 95 11.61 -8.08 0.04
CA LEU A 95 11.40 -8.60 -1.31
C LEU A 95 11.35 -7.49 -2.35
N HIS A 96 11.53 -7.85 -3.62
CA HIS A 96 11.51 -6.92 -4.75
C HIS A 96 10.72 -7.48 -5.94
N GLY A 97 10.34 -6.59 -6.87
CA GLY A 97 9.74 -7.01 -8.13
C GLY A 97 8.43 -7.76 -7.94
N THR A 98 8.27 -8.82 -8.74
CA THR A 98 7.07 -9.67 -8.73
C THR A 98 6.88 -10.44 -7.43
N GLU A 99 7.98 -10.81 -6.74
CA GLU A 99 7.91 -11.54 -5.47
C GLU A 99 7.26 -10.69 -4.38
N LEU A 100 7.65 -9.41 -4.28
CA LEU A 100 7.03 -8.45 -3.37
C LEU A 100 5.53 -8.26 -3.67
N MET A 101 5.17 -8.18 -4.96
CA MET A 101 3.77 -8.06 -5.37
C MET A 101 2.94 -9.30 -4.99
N GLN A 102 3.53 -10.49 -5.03
CA GLN A 102 2.88 -11.75 -4.65
C GLN A 102 2.79 -11.94 -3.13
N ALA A 103 3.67 -11.30 -2.36
CA ALA A 103 3.70 -11.37 -0.90
C ALA A 103 2.49 -10.73 -0.18
N GLN A 104 1.64 -9.98 -0.90
CA GLN A 104 0.47 -9.30 -0.32
C GLN A 104 -0.49 -10.26 0.41
N ALA A 105 -0.71 -11.47 -0.11
CA ALA A 105 -1.58 -12.45 0.52
C ALA A 105 -1.01 -12.94 1.87
N GLN A 106 0.30 -13.23 1.89
CA GLN A 106 1.00 -13.64 3.11
C GLN A 106 1.05 -12.49 4.14
N TYR A 107 1.24 -11.25 3.68
CA TYR A 107 1.16 -10.06 4.54
C TYR A 107 -0.20 -9.95 5.24
N GLN A 108 -1.32 -10.15 4.54
CA GLN A 108 -2.65 -10.11 5.18
C GLN A 108 -2.83 -11.23 6.20
N GLN A 109 -2.36 -12.45 5.89
CA GLN A 109 -2.39 -13.56 6.84
C GLN A 109 -1.61 -13.26 8.12
N LEU A 110 -0.43 -12.65 8.02
CA LEU A 110 0.38 -12.26 9.18
C LEU A 110 -0.32 -11.17 10.02
N ARG A 111 -1.02 -10.23 9.38
CA ARG A 111 -1.83 -9.23 10.10
C ARG A 111 -3.00 -9.87 10.82
N GLU A 112 -3.71 -10.79 10.18
CA GLU A 112 -4.80 -11.53 10.83
C GLU A 112 -4.27 -12.34 12.03
N GLN A 113 -3.14 -13.03 11.89
CA GLN A 113 -2.50 -13.75 12.99
C GLN A 113 -2.15 -12.81 14.15
N TRP A 114 -1.61 -11.63 13.86
CA TRP A 114 -1.31 -10.62 14.87
C TRP A 114 -2.56 -10.20 15.66
N GLU A 115 -3.67 -9.90 14.98
CA GLU A 115 -4.93 -9.47 15.61
C GLU A 115 -5.58 -10.57 16.48
N HIS A 116 -5.42 -11.84 16.08
CA HIS A 116 -5.94 -12.98 16.85
C HIS A 116 -5.01 -13.42 17.99
N THR A 117 -3.76 -12.95 18.02
CA THR A 117 -2.83 -13.28 19.09
C THR A 117 -3.21 -12.54 20.37
N GLY A 118 -3.29 -13.27 21.48
CA GLY A 118 -3.70 -12.75 22.78
C GLY A 118 -2.74 -11.71 23.39
N PRO A 119 -3.00 -11.27 24.64
CA PRO A 119 -2.19 -10.27 25.31
C PRO A 119 -0.76 -10.75 25.54
N VAL A 120 0.17 -9.81 25.56
CA VAL A 120 1.61 -10.01 25.80
C VAL A 120 2.03 -9.40 27.15
N PRO A 121 3.27 -9.66 27.65
CA PRO A 121 3.77 -9.04 28.87
C PRO A 121 3.76 -7.51 28.77
N ARG A 122 3.30 -6.83 29.82
CA ARG A 122 3.11 -5.36 29.84
C ARG A 122 4.38 -4.58 29.55
N ASN A 123 5.54 -5.10 29.95
CA ASN A 123 6.85 -4.50 29.69
C ASN A 123 7.26 -4.57 28.21
N ALA A 124 6.79 -5.58 27.47
CA ALA A 124 7.11 -5.79 26.05
C ALA A 124 6.07 -5.19 25.10
N GLN A 125 4.82 -4.99 25.56
CA GLN A 125 3.69 -4.57 24.73
C GLN A 125 4.00 -3.34 23.85
N ALA A 126 4.48 -2.25 24.45
CA ALA A 126 4.73 -1.02 23.72
C ALA A 126 5.84 -1.15 22.66
N ALA A 127 6.88 -1.94 22.96
CA ALA A 127 7.96 -2.20 22.02
C ALA A 127 7.49 -3.09 20.85
N ASN A 128 6.75 -4.14 21.16
CA ASN A 128 6.17 -5.08 20.20
C ASN A 128 5.19 -4.37 19.24
N GLU A 129 4.27 -3.54 19.76
CA GLU A 129 3.34 -2.75 18.94
C GLU A 129 4.05 -1.75 18.01
N ARG A 130 5.13 -1.11 18.48
CA ARG A 130 5.93 -0.19 17.65
C ARG A 130 6.65 -0.95 16.54
N ALA A 131 7.25 -2.10 16.86
CA ALA A 131 7.95 -2.93 15.87
C ALA A 131 7.00 -3.43 14.77
N TYR A 132 5.79 -3.86 15.15
CA TYR A 132 4.75 -4.24 14.20
C TYR A 132 4.33 -3.10 13.27
N LYS A 133 4.00 -1.92 13.83
CA LYS A 133 3.63 -0.75 13.01
C LYS A 133 4.75 -0.36 12.04
N ALA A 134 6.01 -0.41 12.48
CA ALA A 134 7.15 -0.13 11.63
C ALA A 134 7.31 -1.16 10.50
N ALA A 135 7.15 -2.45 10.80
CA ALA A 135 7.21 -3.52 9.80
C ALA A 135 6.09 -3.40 8.75
N CYS A 136 4.84 -3.15 9.18
CA CYS A 136 3.72 -2.89 8.29
C CYS A 136 3.98 -1.68 7.38
N ALA A 137 4.41 -0.55 7.96
CA ALA A 137 4.72 0.65 7.19
C ALA A 137 5.83 0.41 6.17
N ALA A 138 6.87 -0.35 6.53
CA ALA A 138 7.96 -0.71 5.62
C ALA A 138 7.45 -1.56 4.43
N PHE A 139 6.62 -2.57 4.70
CA PHE A 139 6.03 -3.40 3.64
C PHE A 139 5.13 -2.58 2.70
N GLU A 140 4.25 -1.73 3.27
CA GLU A 140 3.34 -0.87 2.50
C GLU A 140 4.11 0.14 1.65
N GLN A 141 5.16 0.75 2.19
CA GLN A 141 6.05 1.65 1.47
C GLN A 141 6.77 0.93 0.33
N ALA A 142 7.32 -0.27 0.57
CA ALA A 142 7.98 -1.06 -0.46
C ALA A 142 7.01 -1.39 -1.62
N LEU A 143 5.78 -1.79 -1.28
CA LEU A 143 4.74 -2.09 -2.26
C LEU A 143 4.34 -0.85 -3.09
N GLN A 144 4.18 0.30 -2.44
CA GLN A 144 3.88 1.56 -3.12
C GLN A 144 5.02 1.96 -4.08
N GLN A 145 6.27 1.86 -3.63
CA GLN A 145 7.44 2.16 -4.46
C GLN A 145 7.55 1.22 -5.66
N GLN A 146 7.28 -0.08 -5.47
CA GLN A 146 7.30 -1.06 -6.55
C GLN A 146 6.22 -0.76 -7.60
N ARG A 147 4.99 -0.43 -7.18
CA ARG A 147 3.91 -0.03 -8.10
C ARG A 147 4.27 1.23 -8.87
N GLN A 148 4.80 2.24 -8.20
CA GLN A 148 5.23 3.48 -8.86
C GLN A 148 6.33 3.22 -9.90
N ARG A 149 7.28 2.33 -9.60
CA ARG A 149 8.33 1.92 -10.55
C ARG A 149 7.73 1.22 -11.77
N GLU A 150 6.79 0.30 -11.56
CA GLU A 150 6.10 -0.39 -12.66
C GLU A 150 5.30 0.60 -13.52
N GLU A 151 4.59 1.55 -12.91
CA GLU A 151 3.86 2.59 -13.64
C GLU A 151 4.77 3.51 -14.44
N ASN A 152 5.88 3.97 -13.83
CA ASN A 152 6.87 4.80 -14.52
C ASN A 152 7.52 4.05 -15.68
N ALA A 153 7.88 2.77 -15.49
CA ALA A 153 8.44 1.93 -16.54
C ALA A 153 7.45 1.71 -17.70
N GLN A 154 6.15 1.58 -17.40
CA GLN A 154 5.09 1.49 -18.41
C GLN A 154 4.94 2.79 -19.21
N LEU A 155 5.02 3.95 -18.55
CA LEU A 155 5.01 5.26 -19.20
C LEU A 155 6.25 5.46 -20.07
N GLU A 156 7.44 5.10 -19.57
CA GLU A 156 8.69 5.19 -20.32
C GLU A 156 8.66 4.31 -21.57
N ALA A 157 8.24 3.06 -21.44
CA ALA A 157 8.05 2.14 -22.55
C ALA A 157 7.06 2.68 -23.60
N LEU A 158 5.96 3.29 -23.16
CA LEU A 158 5.00 3.94 -24.06
C LEU A 158 5.60 5.18 -24.74
N GLY A 159 6.38 5.99 -24.02
CA GLY A 159 7.08 7.15 -24.54
C GLY A 159 8.10 6.78 -25.63
N GLN A 160 8.88 5.72 -25.42
CA GLN A 160 9.82 5.18 -26.41
C GLN A 160 9.08 4.74 -27.69
N ARG A 161 7.92 4.08 -27.56
CA ARG A 161 7.07 3.71 -28.70
C ARG A 161 6.55 4.96 -29.43
N ALA A 162 6.08 5.96 -28.69
CA ALA A 162 5.59 7.21 -29.25
C ALA A 162 6.67 8.00 -29.99
N GLN A 163 7.92 7.95 -29.49
CA GLN A 163 9.06 8.58 -30.15
C GLN A 163 9.35 7.95 -31.52
N ILE A 164 9.27 6.62 -31.64
CA ILE A 164 9.37 5.95 -32.95
C ILE A 164 8.24 6.41 -33.88
N CYS A 165 6.99 6.46 -33.39
CA CYS A 165 5.88 6.96 -34.19
C CYS A 165 6.11 8.41 -34.63
N GLN A 166 6.62 9.28 -33.76
CA GLN A 166 6.93 10.67 -34.09
C GLN A 166 8.02 10.80 -35.16
N GLN A 167 9.06 9.95 -35.11
CA GLN A 167 10.09 9.88 -36.15
C GLN A 167 9.46 9.51 -37.50
N LEU A 168 8.56 8.53 -37.52
CA LEU A 168 7.83 8.14 -38.73
C LEU A 168 6.86 9.25 -39.22
N GLU A 169 6.21 9.97 -38.31
CA GLU A 169 5.35 11.11 -38.64
C GLU A 169 6.11 12.23 -39.35
N ALA A 170 7.35 12.52 -38.95
CA ALA A 170 8.19 13.49 -39.64
C ALA A 170 8.51 13.07 -41.09
N LEU A 171 8.66 11.76 -41.32
CA LEU A 171 8.90 11.21 -42.65
C LEU A 171 7.71 11.35 -43.59
N LEU A 172 6.49 11.64 -43.10
CA LEU A 172 5.32 11.87 -43.94
C LEU A 172 5.44 13.12 -44.82
N THR A 173 6.45 13.96 -44.63
CA THR A 173 6.76 15.09 -45.53
C THR A 173 8.16 15.01 -46.17
N ALA A 174 8.93 13.98 -45.83
CA ALA A 174 10.30 13.76 -46.30
C ALA A 174 10.37 13.18 -47.74
N PRO A 175 11.49 13.34 -48.46
CA PRO A 175 11.70 12.70 -49.76
C PRO A 175 11.75 11.17 -49.65
N ALA A 176 11.24 10.46 -50.65
CA ALA A 176 11.10 9.00 -50.64
C ALA A 176 12.41 8.23 -50.38
N ALA A 177 13.56 8.78 -50.78
CA ALA A 177 14.86 8.16 -50.56
C ALA A 177 15.23 8.02 -49.07
N GLU A 178 14.76 8.93 -48.21
CA GLU A 178 15.02 8.90 -46.76
C GLU A 178 14.05 7.98 -46.02
N VAL A 179 12.86 7.77 -46.58
CA VAL A 179 11.77 7.01 -45.94
C VAL A 179 12.14 5.54 -45.75
N SER A 180 12.67 4.87 -46.77
CA SER A 180 12.91 3.42 -46.73
C SER A 180 13.90 3.02 -45.63
N ALA A 181 15.07 3.66 -45.57
CA ALA A 181 16.09 3.34 -44.57
C ALA A 181 15.62 3.67 -43.14
N ALA A 182 14.95 4.81 -42.96
CA ALA A 182 14.44 5.22 -41.66
C ALA A 182 13.28 4.33 -41.18
N LEU A 183 12.42 3.87 -42.09
CA LEU A 183 11.33 2.94 -41.78
C LEU A 183 11.86 1.58 -41.32
N GLU A 184 12.87 1.03 -42.00
CA GLU A 184 13.50 -0.24 -41.59
C GLU A 184 14.11 -0.14 -40.18
N ALA A 185 14.84 0.96 -39.91
CA ALA A 185 15.40 1.23 -38.60
C ALA A 185 14.33 1.36 -37.51
N ALA A 186 13.23 2.07 -37.80
CA ALA A 186 12.10 2.25 -36.89
C ALA A 186 11.40 0.92 -36.56
N CYS A 187 11.14 0.09 -37.57
CA CYS A 187 10.56 -1.25 -37.39
C CYS A 187 11.46 -2.16 -36.54
N SER A 188 12.77 -2.13 -36.77
CA SER A 188 13.73 -2.89 -35.98
C SER A 188 13.74 -2.43 -34.52
N ALA A 189 13.80 -1.11 -34.28
CA ALA A 189 13.78 -0.54 -32.94
C ALA A 189 12.48 -0.89 -32.19
N TRP A 190 11.32 -0.81 -32.87
CA TRP A 190 10.01 -1.11 -32.29
C TRP A 190 9.90 -2.54 -31.71
N GLN A 191 10.52 -3.52 -32.39
CA GLN A 191 10.52 -4.92 -31.95
C GLN A 191 11.33 -5.17 -30.68
N GLN A 192 12.30 -4.30 -30.38
CA GLN A 192 13.16 -4.42 -29.20
C GLN A 192 12.58 -3.72 -27.96
N LEU A 193 11.48 -2.97 -28.11
CA LEU A 193 10.89 -2.22 -27.01
C LEU A 193 10.15 -3.12 -26.01
N PRO A 194 10.22 -2.81 -24.70
CA PRO A 194 9.50 -3.54 -23.68
C PRO A 194 7.97 -3.52 -23.93
N PRO A 195 7.24 -4.54 -23.44
CA PRO A 195 5.79 -4.60 -23.58
C PRO A 195 5.12 -3.56 -22.68
N VAL A 196 4.02 -3.02 -23.17
CA VAL A 196 3.14 -2.10 -22.42
C VAL A 196 1.81 -2.77 -22.08
N LYS A 197 1.03 -2.16 -21.18
CA LYS A 197 -0.32 -2.62 -20.82
C LYS A 197 -1.17 -2.87 -22.07
N PRO A 198 -1.96 -3.96 -22.15
CA PRO A 198 -2.67 -4.34 -23.38
C PRO A 198 -3.57 -3.24 -23.98
N ALA A 199 -4.24 -2.45 -23.13
CA ALA A 199 -5.10 -1.36 -23.58
C ALA A 199 -4.33 -0.22 -24.28
N LEU A 200 -3.09 0.03 -23.85
CA LEU A 200 -2.19 1.02 -24.43
C LEU A 200 -1.52 0.45 -25.69
N SER A 201 -1.08 -0.82 -25.62
CA SER A 201 -0.43 -1.54 -26.73
C SER A 201 -1.29 -1.51 -27.99
N LYS A 202 -2.57 -1.86 -27.87
CA LYS A 202 -3.50 -1.88 -29.00
C LYS A 202 -3.58 -0.53 -29.73
N GLN A 203 -3.60 0.57 -28.99
CA GLN A 203 -3.73 1.91 -29.58
C GLN A 203 -2.43 2.37 -30.24
N ILE A 204 -1.29 2.21 -29.56
CA ILE A 204 -0.01 2.63 -30.10
C ILE A 204 0.43 1.76 -31.29
N GLU A 205 0.13 0.46 -31.28
CA GLU A 205 0.35 -0.44 -32.40
C GLU A 205 -0.50 -0.07 -33.62
N ALA A 206 -1.77 0.33 -33.42
CA ALA A 206 -2.62 0.80 -34.51
C ALA A 206 -2.05 2.07 -35.16
N ARG A 207 -1.58 3.03 -34.34
CA ARG A 207 -0.89 4.23 -34.85
C ARG A 207 0.37 3.87 -35.63
N PHE A 208 1.21 2.98 -35.08
CA PHE A 208 2.42 2.52 -35.74
C PHE A 208 2.13 1.81 -37.08
N ALA A 209 1.13 0.92 -37.11
CA ALA A 209 0.74 0.20 -38.32
C ALA A 209 0.24 1.15 -39.42
N GLN A 210 -0.59 2.14 -39.07
CA GLN A 210 -1.06 3.16 -40.00
C GLN A 210 0.09 3.97 -40.60
N LEU A 211 1.11 4.31 -39.80
CA LEU A 211 2.30 5.01 -40.27
C LEU A 211 3.13 4.15 -41.23
N CYS A 212 3.39 2.89 -40.87
CA CYS A 212 4.11 1.96 -41.74
C CYS A 212 3.39 1.74 -43.07
N GLU A 213 2.06 1.55 -43.05
CA GLU A 213 1.26 1.40 -44.27
C GLU A 213 1.33 2.65 -45.15
N ALA A 214 1.15 3.85 -44.57
CA ALA A 214 1.19 5.10 -45.32
C ALA A 214 2.59 5.43 -45.90
N LEU A 215 3.67 5.00 -45.24
CA LEU A 215 5.05 5.22 -45.70
C LEU A 215 5.51 4.17 -46.73
N GLN A 216 4.90 2.98 -46.75
CA GLN A 216 5.18 1.94 -47.74
C GLN A 216 4.31 2.03 -48.99
N ALA A 217 3.13 2.64 -48.87
CA ALA A 217 2.23 2.79 -49.99
C ALA A 217 2.78 3.80 -51.01
N ASP A 218 2.72 3.45 -52.31
CA ASP A 218 2.93 4.40 -53.43
C ASP A 218 1.78 5.42 -53.58
N SER A 219 0.80 5.41 -52.66
CA SER A 219 -0.36 6.30 -52.68
C SER A 219 -0.08 7.60 -51.94
N GLU A 220 0.14 8.67 -52.70
CA GLU A 220 0.28 10.02 -52.15
C GLU A 220 -1.00 10.50 -51.43
N GLU A 221 -2.17 10.05 -51.88
CA GLU A 221 -3.47 10.37 -51.25
C GLU A 221 -3.57 9.81 -49.82
N ALA A 222 -3.14 8.57 -49.59
CA ALA A 222 -3.15 7.96 -48.26
C ALA A 222 -2.22 8.71 -47.30
N ARG A 223 -1.04 9.10 -47.79
CA ARG A 223 -0.07 9.91 -47.04
C ARG A 223 -0.64 11.29 -46.70
N GLN A 224 -1.29 11.97 -47.64
CA GLN A 224 -1.94 13.27 -47.40
C GLN A 224 -3.11 13.17 -46.42
N ALA A 225 -3.93 12.13 -46.49
CA ALA A 225 -5.03 11.91 -45.55
C ALA A 225 -4.53 11.73 -44.11
N LEU A 226 -3.42 10.99 -43.92
CA LEU A 226 -2.80 10.83 -42.61
C LEU A 226 -2.22 12.16 -42.09
N VAL A 227 -1.58 12.96 -42.95
CA VAL A 227 -1.10 14.30 -42.59
C VAL A 227 -2.25 15.19 -42.10
N GLN A 228 -3.40 15.18 -42.79
CA GLN A 228 -4.58 15.95 -42.37
C GLN A 228 -5.13 15.47 -41.01
N SER A 229 -5.15 14.16 -40.78
CA SER A 229 -5.55 13.57 -39.49
C SER A 229 -4.64 14.06 -38.35
N LEU A 230 -3.31 14.04 -38.56
CA LEU A 230 -2.33 14.52 -37.58
C LEU A 230 -2.45 16.02 -37.31
N GLN A 231 -2.75 16.82 -38.34
CA GLN A 231 -3.04 18.25 -38.19
C GLN A 231 -4.30 18.48 -37.33
N ALA A 232 -5.35 17.68 -37.51
CA ALA A 232 -6.55 17.76 -36.70
C ALA A 232 -6.29 17.41 -35.22
N GLN A 233 -5.34 16.52 -34.93
CA GLN A 233 -4.94 16.13 -33.57
C GLN A 233 -4.11 17.20 -32.83
N GLN A 234 -3.61 18.23 -33.51
CA GLN A 234 -2.75 19.26 -32.91
C GLN A 234 -3.46 20.04 -31.78
N ALA A 235 -4.78 20.26 -31.90
CA ALA A 235 -5.57 20.89 -30.84
C ALA A 235 -5.63 20.04 -29.56
N GLN A 236 -5.75 18.71 -29.72
CA GLN A 236 -5.73 17.78 -28.60
C GLN A 236 -4.36 17.78 -27.91
N LYS A 237 -3.26 17.79 -28.67
CA LYS A 237 -1.90 17.94 -28.12
C LYS A 237 -1.76 19.22 -27.31
N ARG A 238 -2.23 20.36 -27.80
CA ARG A 238 -2.23 21.62 -27.01
C ARG A 238 -2.94 21.47 -25.67
N GLN A 239 -4.13 20.87 -25.66
CA GLN A 239 -4.88 20.61 -24.43
C GLN A 239 -4.11 19.68 -23.48
N LEU A 240 -3.49 18.61 -23.99
CA LEU A 240 -2.69 17.66 -23.20
C LEU A 240 -1.44 18.31 -22.59
N CYS A 241 -0.79 19.21 -23.33
CA CYS A 241 0.32 20.02 -22.82
C CYS A 241 -0.13 20.89 -21.63
N LEU A 242 -1.26 21.59 -21.74
CA LEU A 242 -1.81 22.38 -20.65
C LEU A 242 -2.18 21.54 -19.43
N ARG A 243 -2.78 20.36 -19.64
CA ARG A 243 -3.09 19.40 -18.57
C ARG A 243 -1.84 19.01 -17.79
N MET A 244 -0.77 18.67 -18.50
CA MET A 244 0.51 18.30 -17.90
C MET A 244 1.14 19.49 -17.15
N GLU A 245 1.16 20.69 -17.73
CA GLU A 245 1.68 21.90 -17.07
C GLU A 245 0.91 22.25 -15.78
N ILE A 246 -0.41 22.07 -15.77
CA ILE A 246 -1.23 22.26 -14.56
C ILE A 246 -0.88 21.24 -13.50
N ALA A 247 -0.78 19.96 -13.86
CA ALA A 247 -0.42 18.90 -12.93
C ALA A 247 1.01 19.09 -12.36
N ALA A 248 1.94 19.56 -13.19
CA ALA A 248 3.30 19.92 -12.82
C ALA A 248 3.42 21.24 -12.05
N ARG A 249 2.33 22.00 -11.90
CA ARG A 249 2.30 23.35 -11.30
C ARG A 249 3.23 24.35 -11.98
N LEU A 250 3.42 24.21 -13.29
CA LEU A 250 4.16 25.13 -14.12
C LEU A 250 3.24 26.19 -14.74
N GLU A 251 3.81 27.36 -15.00
CA GLU A 251 3.14 28.42 -15.74
C GLU A 251 3.13 28.10 -17.24
N SER A 252 1.98 28.31 -17.87
CA SER A 252 1.82 28.23 -19.33
C SER A 252 2.14 29.58 -19.97
N PRO A 253 2.62 29.62 -21.22
CA PRO A 253 2.81 30.87 -21.96
C PRO A 253 1.52 31.71 -22.02
N PRO A 254 1.62 33.05 -22.09
CA PRO A 254 0.48 33.96 -21.97
C PRO A 254 -0.57 33.75 -23.06
N GLU A 255 -0.17 33.31 -24.25
CA GLU A 255 -1.07 32.97 -25.36
C GLU A 255 -2.04 31.83 -25.03
N PHE A 256 -1.70 30.94 -24.09
CA PHE A 256 -2.58 29.84 -23.66
C PHE A 256 -3.31 30.13 -22.33
N ALA A 257 -3.21 31.34 -21.79
CA ALA A 257 -3.81 31.68 -20.50
C ALA A 257 -5.34 31.47 -20.48
N GLN A 258 -6.03 31.81 -21.58
CA GLN A 258 -7.48 31.63 -21.71
C GLN A 258 -7.87 30.14 -21.73
N GLU A 259 -7.19 29.32 -22.53
CA GLU A 259 -7.43 27.87 -22.63
C GLU A 259 -7.16 27.18 -21.29
N ARG A 260 -6.05 27.55 -20.62
CA ARG A 260 -5.71 27.04 -19.29
C ARG A 260 -6.80 27.35 -18.27
N MET A 261 -7.28 28.60 -18.24
CA MET A 261 -8.37 29.01 -17.34
C MET A 261 -9.65 28.24 -17.63
N GLN A 262 -10.04 28.09 -18.89
CA GLN A 262 -11.23 27.31 -19.29
C GLN A 262 -11.15 25.87 -18.80
N TYR A 263 -10.00 25.20 -18.97
CA TYR A 263 -9.80 23.84 -18.47
C TYR A 263 -9.90 23.77 -16.94
N GLN A 264 -9.27 24.71 -16.22
CA GLN A 264 -9.35 24.73 -14.75
C GLN A 264 -10.79 24.94 -14.24
N VAL A 265 -11.56 25.81 -14.90
CA VAL A 265 -12.98 26.01 -14.58
C VAL A 265 -13.80 24.75 -14.86
N ALA A 266 -13.60 24.13 -16.03
CA ALA A 266 -14.27 22.87 -16.40
C ALA A 266 -13.98 21.77 -15.36
N ARG A 267 -12.71 21.63 -14.95
CA ARG A 267 -12.30 20.65 -13.93
C ARG A 267 -12.95 20.90 -12.58
N LEU A 268 -12.98 22.16 -12.13
CA LEU A 268 -13.65 22.53 -10.87
C LEU A 268 -15.15 22.22 -10.93
N SER A 269 -15.81 22.50 -12.06
CA SER A 269 -17.24 22.21 -12.24
C SER A 269 -17.54 20.71 -12.18
N GLN A 270 -16.67 19.87 -12.77
CA GLN A 270 -16.80 18.41 -12.70
C GLN A 270 -16.61 17.91 -11.25
N SER A 271 -15.60 18.42 -10.55
CA SER A 271 -15.35 18.01 -9.15
C SER A 271 -16.50 18.35 -8.20
N LEU A 272 -17.17 19.49 -8.41
CA LEU A 272 -18.36 19.90 -7.65
C LEU A 272 -19.57 18.99 -7.96
N THR A 273 -19.67 18.49 -9.19
CA THR A 273 -20.76 17.63 -9.65
C THR A 273 -20.60 16.20 -9.13
N GLU A 274 -19.37 15.69 -9.10
CA GLU A 274 -19.06 14.31 -8.71
C GLU A 274 -18.90 14.12 -7.19
N ARG A 275 -19.03 15.19 -6.37
CA ARG A 275 -18.73 15.19 -4.93
C ARG A 275 -17.35 14.55 -4.62
N SER A 276 -16.39 14.74 -5.51
CA SER A 276 -15.03 14.24 -5.32
C SER A 276 -14.27 15.09 -4.29
N ALA A 277 -13.38 14.46 -3.54
CA ALA A 277 -12.58 15.12 -2.51
C ALA A 277 -11.68 16.22 -3.10
N ARG A 278 -11.24 17.17 -2.27
CA ARG A 278 -10.26 18.19 -2.67
C ARG A 278 -9.04 17.54 -3.36
N PRO A 279 -8.48 18.15 -4.42
CA PRO A 279 -7.35 17.58 -5.14
C PRO A 279 -6.17 17.34 -4.19
N THR A 280 -5.83 16.07 -3.99
CA THR A 280 -4.64 15.61 -3.26
C THR A 280 -3.43 15.55 -4.19
N ALA A 281 -2.24 15.38 -3.63
CA ALA A 281 -1.04 15.16 -4.44
C ALA A 281 -1.17 13.89 -5.32
N GLU A 282 -1.75 12.82 -4.79
CA GLU A 282 -2.04 11.58 -5.52
C GLU A 282 -2.95 11.81 -6.74
N ASN A 283 -4.00 12.64 -6.59
CA ASN A 283 -4.88 12.98 -7.72
C ASN A 283 -4.11 13.75 -8.81
N SER A 284 -3.16 14.60 -8.43
CA SER A 284 -2.33 15.35 -9.37
C SER A 284 -1.40 14.43 -10.18
N THR A 285 -0.81 13.43 -9.53
CA THR A 285 0.05 12.43 -10.20
C THR A 285 -0.76 11.55 -11.15
N ALA A 286 -1.96 11.12 -10.75
CA ALA A 286 -2.86 10.35 -11.60
C ALA A 286 -3.33 11.16 -12.84
N GLU A 287 -3.65 12.45 -12.66
CA GLU A 287 -3.98 13.36 -13.77
C GLU A 287 -2.81 13.53 -14.74
N ALA A 288 -1.58 13.67 -14.23
CA ALA A 288 -0.38 13.75 -15.04
C ALA A 288 -0.14 12.46 -15.82
N GLN A 289 -0.31 11.30 -15.18
CA GLN A 289 -0.15 10.00 -15.83
C GLN A 289 -1.16 9.84 -16.97
N ALA A 290 -2.43 10.15 -16.74
CA ALA A 290 -3.44 10.10 -17.80
C ALA A 290 -3.12 11.05 -18.97
N ALA A 291 -2.67 12.27 -18.67
CA ALA A 291 -2.22 13.21 -19.70
C ALA A 291 -1.00 12.68 -20.48
N ALA A 292 -0.07 11.98 -19.83
CA ALA A 292 1.08 11.34 -20.49
C ALA A 292 0.68 10.17 -21.37
N GLU A 293 -0.16 9.26 -20.88
CA GLU A 293 -0.66 8.14 -21.69
C GLU A 293 -1.38 8.66 -22.94
N GLU A 294 -2.29 9.62 -22.79
CA GLU A 294 -2.98 10.25 -23.92
C GLU A 294 -2.02 11.01 -24.85
N TRP A 295 -1.00 11.71 -24.31
CA TRP A 295 0.01 12.39 -25.10
C TRP A 295 0.78 11.42 -25.98
N PHE A 296 1.27 10.32 -25.43
CA PHE A 296 2.04 9.33 -26.18
C PHE A 296 1.20 8.58 -27.21
N LEU A 297 -0.11 8.43 -26.97
CA LEU A 297 -1.02 7.82 -27.94
C LEU A 297 -1.45 8.77 -29.08
N THR A 298 -1.37 10.09 -28.86
CA THR A 298 -1.77 11.09 -29.85
C THR A 298 -0.60 11.42 -30.79
N GLY A 299 -0.84 11.48 -32.10
CA GLY A 299 0.15 11.89 -33.09
C GLY A 299 0.19 13.40 -33.29
N ALA A 300 1.27 13.91 -33.86
CA ALA A 300 1.36 15.30 -34.31
C ALA A 300 2.30 15.43 -35.50
N LEU A 301 1.95 16.27 -36.46
CA LEU A 301 2.88 16.63 -37.53
C LEU A 301 4.03 17.46 -36.93
N GLY A 302 5.28 17.15 -37.27
CA GLY A 302 6.49 17.75 -36.66
C GLY A 302 6.79 19.20 -37.05
N ASP A 303 5.77 20.05 -37.19
CA ASP A 303 5.92 21.49 -37.44
C ASP A 303 6.53 22.23 -36.22
N GLU A 304 6.92 23.49 -36.42
CA GLU A 304 7.56 24.31 -35.37
C GLU A 304 6.68 24.43 -34.11
N GLN A 305 5.36 24.50 -34.28
CA GLN A 305 4.41 24.56 -33.18
C GLN A 305 4.37 23.24 -32.39
N ALA A 306 4.38 22.09 -33.06
CA ALA A 306 4.42 20.79 -32.42
C ALA A 306 5.74 20.58 -31.65
N GLN A 307 6.87 21.02 -32.21
CA GLN A 307 8.16 20.97 -31.52
C GLN A 307 8.17 21.83 -30.25
N ALA A 308 7.59 23.04 -30.30
CA ALA A 308 7.45 23.90 -29.13
C ALA A 308 6.54 23.28 -28.05
N LEU A 309 5.45 22.61 -28.46
CA LEU A 309 4.58 21.88 -27.54
C LEU A 309 5.28 20.67 -26.91
N GLU A 310 6.09 19.94 -27.69
CA GLU A 310 6.87 18.79 -27.21
C GLU A 310 7.88 19.21 -26.14
N GLN A 311 8.62 20.30 -26.37
CA GLN A 311 9.58 20.82 -25.38
C GLN A 311 8.89 21.22 -24.07
N ARG A 312 7.74 21.88 -24.16
CA ARG A 312 6.94 22.28 -22.99
C ARG A 312 6.39 21.07 -22.25
N PHE A 313 5.83 20.12 -22.99
CA PHE A 313 5.30 18.88 -22.43
C PHE A 313 6.40 18.11 -21.71
N ASN A 314 7.56 17.92 -22.34
CA ASN A 314 8.68 17.18 -21.75
C ASN A 314 9.22 17.84 -20.48
N LYS A 315 9.35 19.17 -20.46
CA LYS A 315 9.72 19.90 -19.24
C LYS A 315 8.72 19.66 -18.09
N ALA A 316 7.42 19.69 -18.40
CA ALA A 316 6.37 19.44 -17.41
C ALA A 316 6.35 17.96 -16.97
N TYR A 317 6.53 17.04 -17.90
CA TYR A 317 6.64 15.60 -17.65
C TYR A 317 7.83 15.28 -16.73
N GLU A 318 9.03 15.80 -17.02
CA GLU A 318 10.23 15.64 -16.19
C GLU A 318 10.04 16.22 -14.77
N THR A 319 9.27 17.30 -14.63
CA THR A 319 8.98 17.88 -13.31
C THR A 319 8.13 16.93 -12.45
N VAL A 320 7.25 16.13 -13.07
CA VAL A 320 6.36 15.20 -12.35
C VAL A 320 7.01 13.82 -12.17
N PHE A 321 7.66 13.31 -13.21
CA PHE A 321 8.14 11.92 -13.28
C PHE A 321 9.67 11.78 -13.24
N GLY A 322 10.42 12.86 -13.50
CA GLY A 322 11.88 12.85 -13.59
C GLY A 322 12.61 12.88 -12.24
N ALA A 323 11.91 13.16 -11.14
CA ALA A 323 12.45 13.00 -9.79
C ALA A 323 12.19 11.56 -9.29
N SER A 324 12.86 10.58 -9.89
CA SER A 324 12.99 9.21 -9.37
C SER A 324 14.40 8.98 -8.83
#